data_AF-A0A931WS04-F1
#
_entry.id   AF-A0A931WS04-F1
#
_cell.length_a   1.000
_cell.length_b   1.000
_cell.length_c   1.000
_cell.angle_alpha   90.00
_cell.angle_beta   90.00
_cell.angle_gamma   90.00
#
_symmetry.space_group_name_H-M   'P 1'
#
loop_
_entity.id
_entity.type
_entity.pdbx_description
1 polymer ?
#
loop_
_entity_poly.entity_id
_entity_poly.type
_entity_poly.pdbx_seq_one_letter_code
_entity_poly.pdbx_strand_id
1 'polypeptide(L)' 'MVAINAVMAGAKPEYLPVILAIASTGQTSLSSSTSSFARMAVVNGPIRNDILMNASIDKWR' A
#
# COMPACT_ATOMS: atom_id res chain seq x y z
N MET A 1 -14.79 1.39 -5.98
CA MET A 1 -14.19 0.28 -6.77
C MET A 1 -12.90 -0.30 -6.14
N VAL A 2 -12.49 0.13 -4.93
CA VAL A 2 -11.24 -0.33 -4.30
C VAL A 2 -11.22 -1.84 -4.03
N ALA A 3 -12.31 -2.40 -3.49
CA ALA A 3 -12.38 -3.83 -3.17
C ALA A 3 -12.23 -4.74 -4.41
N ILE A 4 -12.89 -4.39 -5.52
CA ILE A 4 -12.79 -5.14 -6.78
C ILE A 4 -11.35 -5.11 -7.28
N ASN A 5 -10.71 -3.93 -7.30
CA ASN A 5 -9.32 -3.79 -7.74
C ASN A 5 -8.37 -4.60 -6.85
N ALA A 6 -8.61 -4.63 -5.53
CA ALA A 6 -7.81 -5.42 -4.59
C ALA A 6 -7.93 -6.93 -4.87
N VAL A 7 -9.13 -7.44 -5.11
CA VAL A 7 -9.37 -8.86 -5.47
C VAL A 7 -8.68 -9.20 -6.79
N MET A 8 -8.84 -8.36 -7.81
CA MET A 8 -8.22 -8.57 -9.12
C MET A 8 -6.68 -8.54 -9.05
N ALA A 9 -6.11 -7.75 -8.13
CA ALA A 9 -4.68 -7.73 -7.84
C ALA A 9 -4.20 -8.95 -7.03
N GLY A 10 -5.10 -9.87 -6.64
CA GLY A 10 -4.77 -11.01 -5.78
C GLY A 10 -4.41 -10.62 -4.35
N ALA A 11 -4.85 -9.45 -3.89
CA ALA A 11 -4.57 -9.00 -2.53
C ALA A 11 -5.30 -9.90 -1.52
N LYS A 12 -4.57 -10.34 -0.49
CA LYS A 12 -5.21 -11.06 0.61
C LYS A 12 -6.07 -10.10 1.46
N PRO A 13 -7.14 -10.58 2.11
CA PRO A 13 -8.03 -9.73 2.90
C PRO A 13 -7.34 -8.94 4.00
N GLU A 14 -6.24 -9.46 4.56
CA GLU A 14 -5.46 -8.80 5.62
C GLU A 14 -4.82 -7.49 5.14
N TYR A 15 -4.65 -7.30 3.83
CA TYR A 15 -4.11 -6.07 3.24
C TYR A 15 -5.16 -4.97 3.06
N LEU A 16 -6.45 -5.31 3.18
CA LEU A 16 -7.55 -4.40 2.88
C LEU A 16 -7.50 -3.10 3.70
N PRO A 17 -7.17 -3.09 5.01
CA PRO A 17 -7.10 -1.84 5.77
C PRO A 17 -6.05 -0.87 5.23
N VAL A 18 -4.87 -1.38 4.82
CA VAL A 18 -3.80 -0.56 4.23
C VAL A 18 -4.19 -0.04 2.85
N ILE A 19 -4.83 -0.88 2.03
CA ILE A 19 -5.34 -0.49 0.71
C ILE A 19 -6.38 0.62 0.83
N LEU A 20 -7.31 0.51 1.79
CA LEU A 20 -8.31 1.53 2.06
C LEU A 20 -7.68 2.84 2.57
N ALA A 21 -6.68 2.75 3.44
CA ALA A 21 -5.95 3.92 3.93
C ALA A 21 -5.21 4.67 2.81
N ILE A 22 -4.63 3.96 1.84
CA ILE A 22 -4.01 4.59 0.66
C ILE A 22 -5.11 5.22 -0.22
N ALA A 23 -6.21 4.49 -0.47
CA ALA A 23 -7.29 4.98 -1.31
C ALA A 23 -8.00 6.21 -0.71
N SER A 24 -8.10 6.33 0.62
CA SER A 24 -8.71 7.48 1.28
C SER A 24 -7.96 8.79 1.08
N THR A 25 -6.70 8.75 0.60
CA THR A 25 -5.94 9.95 0.26
C THR A 25 -6.50 10.69 -0.96
N GLY A 26 -7.37 10.05 -1.75
CA GLY A 26 -7.91 10.61 -2.99
C GLY A 26 -6.89 10.75 -4.11
N GLN A 27 -5.67 10.21 -3.94
CA GLN A 27 -4.65 10.23 -4.97
C GLN A 27 -5.07 9.37 -6.16
N THR A 28 -5.16 9.99 -7.34
CA THR A 28 -5.53 9.31 -8.57
C THR A 28 -4.46 8.29 -8.98
N SER A 29 -4.89 7.13 -9.49
CA SER A 29 -4.00 6.13 -10.09
C SER A 29 -3.39 6.59 -11.42
N LEU A 30 -3.99 7.60 -12.06
CA LEU A 30 -3.46 8.18 -13.29
C LEU A 30 -2.37 9.21 -12.96
N SER A 31 -1.15 8.93 -13.37
CA SER A 31 -0.07 9.92 -13.39
C SER A 31 0.08 10.47 -14.82
N SER A 32 0.04 11.79 -14.98
CA SER A 32 0.49 12.46 -16.21
C SER A 32 1.89 13.02 -15.94
N SER A 33 2.88 12.60 -16.72
CA SER A 33 4.28 12.96 -16.50
C SER A 33 4.89 13.60 -17.75
N THR A 34 5.29 14.87 -17.65
CA THR A 34 6.33 15.48 -18.51
C THR A 34 7.68 15.60 -17.78
N SER A 35 7.69 15.35 -16.47
CA SER A 35 8.87 15.21 -15.61
C SER A 35 8.76 13.95 -14.75
N SER A 36 9.89 13.37 -14.35
CA SER A 36 9.94 12.13 -13.56
C SER A 36 9.40 12.35 -12.15
N PHE A 37 8.38 11.60 -11.75
CA PHE A 37 7.80 11.64 -10.40
C PHE A 37 7.73 10.24 -9.79
N ALA A 38 8.19 10.10 -8.55
CA ALA A 38 8.00 8.90 -7.73
C ALA A 38 6.98 9.18 -6.62
N ARG A 39 5.92 8.37 -6.54
CA ARG A 39 4.95 8.40 -5.44
C ARG A 39 5.34 7.35 -4.41
N MET A 40 5.41 7.74 -3.15
CA MET A 40 5.74 6.85 -2.03
C MET A 40 4.60 6.80 -1.03
N ALA A 41 4.25 5.60 -0.57
CA ALA A 41 3.38 5.38 0.56
C ALA A 41 4.20 4.86 1.75
N VAL A 42 4.07 5.49 2.91
CA VAL A 42 4.75 5.08 4.14
C VAL A 42 3.72 4.43 5.06
N VAL A 43 3.98 3.19 5.46
CA VAL A 43 3.13 2.45 6.39
C VAL A 43 3.81 2.39 7.75
N ASN A 44 3.14 2.88 8.79
CA ASN A 44 3.66 2.91 10.16
C ASN A 44 2.69 2.23 11.14
N GLY A 45 3.23 1.76 12.26
CA GLY A 45 2.47 1.11 13.34
C GLY A 45 2.46 -0.44 13.26
N PRO A 46 1.76 -1.10 14.20
CA PRO A 46 1.73 -2.56 14.34
C PRO A 46 1.27 -3.29 13.07
N ILE A 47 0.37 -2.67 12.29
CA ILE A 47 -0.21 -3.26 11.08
C ILE A 47 0.84 -3.71 10.06
N ARG A 48 2.01 -3.05 10.00
CA ARG A 48 3.11 -3.46 9.12
C ARG A 48 3.65 -4.85 9.46
N ASN A 49 3.58 -5.25 10.74
CA ASN A 49 3.96 -6.58 11.19
C ASN A 49 2.86 -7.59 10.89
N ASP A 50 1.59 -7.20 11.07
CA ASP A 50 0.42 -8.06 10.84
C ASP A 50 0.32 -8.49 9.37
N ILE A 51 0.67 -7.60 8.44
CA ILE A 51 0.71 -7.90 7.00
C ILE A 51 2.07 -8.41 6.52
N LEU A 52 3.01 -8.68 7.45
CA LEU A 52 4.37 -9.14 7.16
C LEU A 52 5.11 -8.25 6.15
N MET A 53 4.89 -6.93 6.23
CA MET A 53 5.50 -5.96 5.32
C MET A 53 7.02 -5.99 5.48
N ASN A 54 7.75 -6.09 4.36
CA ASN A 54 9.20 -6.07 4.39
C ASN A 54 9.69 -4.67 4.81
N ALA A 55 10.16 -4.56 6.05
CA ALA A 55 10.43 -3.28 6.69
C ALA A 55 11.71 -3.29 7.55
N SER A 56 12.71 -4.10 7.20
CA SER A 56 13.89 -4.35 8.05
C SER A 56 15.20 -3.88 7.44
N ILE A 57 16.10 -3.37 8.29
CA ILE A 57 17.57 -3.43 8.09
C ILE A 57 18.19 -4.65 8.83
N ASP A 58 17.44 -5.26 9.77
CA ASP A 58 17.77 -6.46 10.56
C ASP A 58 16.43 -7.01 11.11
N LYS A 59 16.15 -8.29 10.88
CA LYS A 59 15.10 -9.06 11.58
C LYS A 59 15.68 -10.43 12.00
N TRP A 60 16.75 -10.42 12.78
CA TRP A 60 17.33 -11.58 13.47
C TRP A 60 17.76 -11.27 14.92
N ARG A 61 16.97 -10.44 15.63
CA ARG A 61 17.07 -10.30 17.09
C ARG A 61 15.71 -10.14 17.74
#